data_AF-A0A7C7JQS0-F1
#
_entry.id   AF-A0A7C7JQS0-F1
#
_cell.length_a   1.000
_cell.length_b   1.000
_cell.length_c   1.000
_cell.angle_alpha   90.00
_cell.angle_beta   90.00
_cell.angle_gamma   90.00
#
_symmetry.space_group_name_H-M   'P 1'
#
loop_
_entity.id
_entity.type
_entity.pdbx_description
1 polymer ?
#
loop_
_entity_poly.entity_id
_entity_poly.type
_entity_poly.pdbx_seq_one_letter_code
_entity_poly.pdbx_strand_id
1 'polypeptide(L)'
;MALSKRVEVLFDQEKFSYLEDLARRQKTSVGNLIREAVTMVYMDADVKKRQEAVQWLTSQEFDFPDDWDAVKKELEEERYQRIVKSVDEDALG
;
A
#
# COMPACT_ATOMS: atom_id res chain seq x y z
N MET A 1 6.19 -17.91 -17.86
CA MET A 1 5.04 -18.83 -17.91
C MET A 1 4.30 -18.62 -19.22
N ALA A 2 3.65 -19.65 -19.77
CA ALA A 2 2.84 -19.50 -20.98
C ALA A 2 1.52 -18.76 -20.69
N LEU A 3 1.07 -17.90 -21.62
CA LEU A 3 -0.19 -17.17 -21.51
C LEU A 3 -1.36 -18.13 -21.79
N SER A 4 -2.19 -18.42 -20.79
CA SER A 4 -3.26 -19.43 -20.86
C SER A 4 -4.69 -18.84 -20.87
N LYS A 5 -4.82 -17.53 -20.67
CA LYS A 5 -6.11 -16.80 -20.62
C LYS A 5 -6.11 -15.66 -21.63
N ARG A 6 -7.23 -15.47 -22.32
CA ARG A 6 -7.46 -14.40 -23.31
C ARG A 6 -8.50 -13.43 -22.76
N VAL A 7 -8.22 -12.14 -22.91
CA VAL A 7 -9.15 -11.05 -22.63
C VAL A 7 -9.23 -10.19 -23.87
N GLU A 8 -10.44 -9.78 -24.25
CA GLU A 8 -10.69 -8.86 -25.34
C GLU A 8 -11.20 -7.55 -24.75
N VAL A 9 -10.56 -6.44 -25.12
CA VAL A 9 -10.87 -5.10 -24.61
C VAL A 9 -11.00 -4.18 -25.81
N LEU A 10 -12.11 -3.46 -25.88
CA LEU A 10 -12.32 -2.45 -26.91
C LEU A 10 -11.71 -1.12 -26.46
N PHE A 11 -10.91 -0.53 -27.34
CA PHE A 11 -10.34 0.80 -27.19
C PHE A 11 -10.96 1.72 -28.24
N ASP A 12 -11.01 3.02 -27.95
CA ASP A 12 -11.19 4.00 -29.01
C ASP A 12 -9.93 4.04 -29.90
N GLN A 13 -10.13 4.53 -31.13
CA GLN A 13 -9.09 4.53 -32.15
C GLN A 13 -7.85 5.32 -31.74
N GLU A 14 -8.04 6.46 -31.07
CA GLU A 14 -6.94 7.35 -30.68
C GLU A 14 -6.03 6.67 -29.64
N LYS A 15 -6.62 6.09 -28.59
CA LYS A 15 -5.87 5.38 -27.55
C LYS A 15 -5.19 4.13 -28.10
N PHE A 16 -5.85 3.40 -29.00
CA PHE A 16 -5.23 2.21 -29.59
C PHE A 16 -4.04 2.58 -30.48
N SER A 17 -4.19 3.60 -31.34
CA SER A 17 -3.08 4.09 -32.18
C SER A 17 -1.89 4.57 -31.34
N TYR A 18 -2.15 5.28 -30.23
CA TYR A 18 -1.09 5.64 -29.29
C TYR A 18 -0.35 4.41 -28.74
N LEU A 19 -1.08 3.37 -28.32
CA LEU A 19 -0.48 2.14 -27.80
C LEU A 19 0.33 1.38 -28.87
N GLU A 20 -0.13 1.36 -30.12
CA GLU A 20 0.61 0.75 -31.24
C GLU A 20 1.92 1.47 -31.51
N ASP A 21 1.90 2.79 -31.53
CA ASP A 21 3.10 3.60 -31.72
C ASP A 21 4.10 3.41 -30.58
N LEU A 22 3.60 3.38 -29.34
CA LEU A 22 4.43 3.13 -28.17
C LEU A 22 5.05 1.73 -28.22
N ALA A 23 4.26 0.71 -28.54
CA ALA A 23 4.72 -0.67 -28.64
C ALA A 23 5.81 -0.81 -29.72
N ARG A 24 5.62 -0.13 -30.87
CA ARG A 24 6.60 -0.10 -31.95
C ARG A 24 7.91 0.54 -31.52
N ARG A 25 7.86 1.70 -30.86
CA ARG A 25 9.05 2.40 -30.34
C ARG A 25 9.83 1.55 -29.35
N GLN A 26 9.12 0.78 -28.51
CA GLN A 26 9.71 -0.10 -27.51
C GLN A 26 10.02 -1.52 -28.01
N LYS A 27 9.80 -1.80 -29.31
CA LYS A 27 9.99 -3.13 -29.92
C LYS A 27 9.24 -4.25 -29.17
N THR A 28 8.04 -3.95 -28.70
CA THR A 28 7.16 -4.85 -27.95
C THR A 28 5.78 -4.93 -28.61
N SER A 29 4.83 -5.60 -27.97
CA SER A 29 3.44 -5.65 -28.42
C SER A 29 2.52 -4.84 -27.51
N VAL A 30 1.39 -4.37 -28.04
CA VAL A 30 0.32 -3.74 -27.24
C VAL A 30 -0.09 -4.66 -26.08
N GLY A 31 -0.22 -5.97 -26.34
CA GLY A 31 -0.53 -6.93 -25.29
C GLY A 31 0.51 -7.00 -24.18
N ASN A 32 1.80 -6.81 -24.48
CA ASN A 32 2.84 -6.71 -23.46
C ASN A 32 2.69 -5.43 -22.63
N LEU A 33 2.47 -4.28 -23.28
CA LEU A 33 2.25 -3.01 -22.60
C LEU A 33 1.08 -3.08 -21.62
N ILE A 34 -0.04 -3.66 -22.05
CA ILE A 34 -1.22 -3.83 -21.19
C ILE A 34 -0.91 -4.75 -20.02
N ARG A 35 -0.20 -5.88 -20.23
CA ARG A 35 0.20 -6.77 -19.14
C ARG A 35 1.10 -6.07 -18.13
N GLU A 36 2.08 -5.30 -18.61
CA GLU A 36 2.99 -4.54 -17.76
C GLU A 36 2.23 -3.48 -16.94
N ALA A 37 1.32 -2.74 -17.57
CA ALA A 37 0.45 -1.79 -16.87
C ALA A 37 -0.41 -2.47 -15.80
N VAL A 38 -0.97 -3.65 -16.08
CA VAL A 38 -1.74 -4.42 -15.10
C VAL A 38 -0.88 -4.82 -13.91
N THR A 39 0.34 -5.32 -14.15
CA THR A 39 1.27 -5.67 -13.07
C THR A 39 1.59 -4.43 -12.23
N MET A 40 1.97 -3.31 -12.85
CA MET A 40 2.31 -2.09 -12.13
C MET A 40 1.15 -1.54 -11.29
N VAL A 41 -0.06 -1.52 -11.84
CA VAL A 41 -1.22 -0.88 -11.20
C VAL A 41 -1.86 -1.78 -10.14
N TYR A 42 -1.95 -3.08 -10.39
CA TYR A 42 -2.76 -3.99 -9.54
C TYR A 42 -1.94 -5.01 -8.76
N MET A 43 -0.70 -5.30 -9.17
CA MET A 43 0.13 -6.30 -8.50
C MET A 43 1.25 -5.66 -7.67
N ASP A 44 1.93 -4.66 -8.23
CA ASP A 44 3.09 -4.03 -7.60
C ASP A 44 2.74 -2.78 -6.77
N ALA A 45 1.51 -2.27 -6.89
CA ALA A 45 1.06 -1.12 -6.10
C ALA A 45 1.13 -1.38 -4.58
N ASP A 46 0.92 -2.63 -4.14
CA ASP A 46 1.07 -3.01 -2.73
C ASP A 46 2.57 -3.11 -2.34
N VAL A 47 3.44 -3.54 -3.26
CA VAL A 47 4.89 -3.59 -3.03
C VAL A 47 5.45 -2.19 -2.81
N LYS A 48 5.05 -1.22 -3.64
CA LYS A 48 5.49 0.18 -3.48
C LYS A 48 4.98 0.77 -2.16
N LYS A 49 3.72 0.52 -1.81
CA LYS A 49 3.14 0.98 -0.54
C LYS A 49 3.85 0.36 0.68
N ARG A 50 4.24 -0.92 0.59
CA ARG A 50 5.06 -1.60 1.60
C ARG A 50 6.48 -1.03 1.67
N GLN A 51 7.11 -0.75 0.54
CA GLN A 51 8.44 -0.13 0.51
C GLN A 51 8.41 1.27 1.13
N GLU A 52 7.40 2.08 0.80
CA GLU A 52 7.19 3.39 1.42
C GLU A 52 6.95 3.28 2.92
N ALA A 53 6.15 2.30 3.37
CA ALA A 53 5.93 2.04 4.80
C ALA A 53 7.21 1.59 5.52
N VAL A 54 8.00 0.71 4.91
CA VAL A 54 9.30 0.27 5.46
C VAL A 54 10.27 1.46 5.52
N GLN A 55 10.36 2.24 4.45
CA GLN A 55 11.21 3.42 4.42
C GLN A 55 10.79 4.41 5.51
N TRP A 56 9.49 4.67 5.66
CA TRP A 56 8.93 5.50 6.72
C TRP A 56 9.25 4.97 8.13
N LEU A 57 9.15 3.65 8.36
CA LEU A 57 9.50 3.01 9.63
C LEU A 57 11.00 3.15 9.92
N THR A 58 11.86 2.92 8.93
CA THR A 58 13.32 2.98 9.09
C THR A 58 13.90 4.39 9.12
N SER A 59 13.17 5.38 8.59
CA SER A 59 13.56 6.79 8.65
C SER A 59 13.24 7.44 9.99
N GLN A 60 12.44 6.78 10.83
CA GLN A 60 12.29 7.24 12.20
C GLN A 60 13.57 6.92 12.96
N GLU A 61 14.25 7.95 13.45
CA GLU A 61 15.13 7.78 14.61
C GLU A 61 14.21 7.51 15.81
N PHE A 62 13.80 6.25 15.96
CA PHE A 62 13.12 5.82 17.17
C PHE A 62 14.17 5.81 18.28
N ASP A 63 14.09 6.80 19.15
CA ASP A 63 14.71 6.78 20.46
C ASP A 63 13.92 5.77 21.29
N PHE A 64 14.19 4.48 21.07
CA PHE A 64 13.57 3.41 21.85
C PHE A 64 14.08 3.57 23.28
N PRO A 65 13.19 3.77 24.26
CA PRO A 65 13.63 3.87 25.65
C PRO A 65 14.33 2.57 26.04
N ASP A 66 15.48 2.68 26.71
CA ASP A 66 16.27 1.53 27.14
C ASP A 66 15.48 0.56 28.05
N ASP A 67 14.41 1.06 28.69
CA ASP A 67 13.49 0.28 29.52
C ASP A 67 12.09 0.22 28.90
N TRP A 68 11.90 -0.79 28.04
CA TRP A 68 10.62 -1.08 27.42
C TRP A 68 9.54 -1.50 28.43
N ASP A 69 9.91 -2.08 29.57
CA ASP A 69 8.97 -2.52 30.58
C ASP A 69 8.37 -1.32 31.33
N ALA A 70 9.16 -0.27 31.57
CA ALA A 70 8.67 0.99 32.13
C ALA A 70 7.67 1.69 31.19
N VAL A 71 7.99 1.78 29.89
CA VAL A 71 7.11 2.38 28.87
C VAL A 71 5.80 1.61 28.75
N LYS A 72 5.89 0.27 28.73
CA LYS A 72 4.72 -0.59 28.65
C LYS A 72 3.80 -0.40 29.84
N LYS A 73 4.37 -0.32 31.05
CA LYS A 73 3.62 -0.08 32.27
C LYS A 73 2.90 1.27 32.24
N GLU A 74 3.59 2.33 31.81
CA GLU A 74 3.00 3.67 31.65
C GLU A 74 1.82 3.66 30.67
N LEU A 75 1.97 3.03 29.50
CA LEU A 75 0.90 2.93 28.51
C LEU A 75 -0.32 2.12 29.00
N GLU A 76 -0.09 1.05 29.77
CA GLU A 76 -1.16 0.26 30.38
C GLU A 76 -1.89 1.06 31.46
N GLU A 77 -1.15 1.84 32.26
CA GLU A 77 -1.68 2.69 33.33
C GLU A 77 -2.50 3.86 32.74
N GLU A 78 -1.99 4.54 31.70
CA GLU A 78 -2.73 5.59 30.98
C GLU A 78 -4.02 5.07 30.34
N ARG A 79 -3.96 3.87 29.73
CA ARG A 79 -5.13 3.24 29.11
C ARG A 79 -6.16 2.84 30.17
N TYR A 80 -5.73 2.32 31.31
CA TYR A 80 -6.60 2.00 32.43
C TYR A 80 -7.29 3.27 32.97
N GLN A 81 -6.55 4.35 33.19
CA GLN A 81 -7.10 5.63 33.65
C GLN A 81 -8.13 6.22 32.69
N ARG A 82 -7.91 6.08 31.37
CA ARG A 82 -8.87 6.54 30.36
C ARG A 82 -10.17 5.74 30.39
N ILE A 83 -10.08 4.42 30.60
CA ILE A 83 -11.26 3.53 30.72
C ILE A 83 -12.02 3.85 32.01
N VAL A 84 -11.32 4.01 33.14
CA VAL A 84 -11.98 4.35 34.43
C VAL A 84 -12.70 5.70 34.32
N LYS A 85 -12.07 6.74 33.76
CA LYS A 85 -12.73 8.03 33.54
C LYS A 85 -13.99 7.92 32.69
N SER A 86 -13.97 7.12 31.62
CA SER A 86 -15.18 6.93 30.80
C SER A 86 -16.31 6.21 31.55
N VAL A 87 -15.99 5.31 32.49
CA VAL A 87 -16.99 4.60 33.29
C VAL A 87 -17.57 5.49 34.39
N ASP A 88 -16.76 6.36 35.00
CA ASP A 88 -17.22 7.32 36.02
C ASP A 88 -18.09 8.43 35.40
N GLU A 89 -17.80 8.85 34.17
CA GLU A 89 -18.63 9.81 33.41
C GLU A 89 -20.01 9.21 33.05
N ASP A 90 -20.06 7.92 32.69
CA ASP A 90 -21.31 7.21 32.39
C ASP A 90 -22.15 6.90 33.65
N ALA A 91 -21.54 6.87 34.84
CA ALA A 91 -22.23 6.61 36.11
C ALA A 91 -22.87 7.86 36.76
N LEU A 92 -22.56 9.06 36.25
CA LEU A 92 -23.07 10.36 36.72
C LEU A 92 -24.16 10.95 35.80
N GLY A 93 -24.55 10.26 34.73
CA GLY A 93 -25.68 10.58 33.84
C GLY A 93 -26.92 9.73 34.13
#